data_AF-A0A380DR29-F1
#
_entry.id   AF-A0A380DR29-F1
#
_cell.length_a   1.000
_cell.length_b   1.000
_cell.length_c   1.000
_cell.angle_alpha   90.00
_cell.angle_beta   90.00
_cell.angle_gamma   90.00
#
_symmetry.space_group_name_H-M   'P 1'
#
loop_
_entity.id
_entity.type
_entity.pdbx_description
1 polymer ?
#
loop_
_entity_poly.entity_id
_entity_poly.type
_entity_poly.pdbx_seq_one_letter_code
_entity_poly.pdbx_strand_id
1 'polypeptide(L)'
;MHFADKLCNKQALYRTLSISLSQFINEDERQLSLFEDEYQRKRDECLAKTIDQLHLKYGKGIVSKAVSFTEAGTKHGRLGLMAGHKM
;
A
#
# COMPACT_ATOMS: atom_id res chain seq x y z
N MET A 1 26.45 -23.21 3.64
CA MET A 1 26.50 -23.09 2.18
C MET A 1 25.59 -21.91 1.80
N HIS A 2 26.16 -20.77 1.39
CA HIS A 2 25.41 -19.53 1.20
C HIS A 2 24.57 -19.58 -0.09
N PHE A 3 23.26 -19.33 0.00
CA PHE A 3 22.34 -19.31 -1.15
C PHE A 3 22.73 -18.28 -2.21
N ALA A 4 23.36 -17.18 -1.80
CA ALA A 4 23.86 -16.14 -2.70
C ALA A 4 24.86 -16.71 -3.72
N ASP A 5 25.77 -17.59 -3.30
CA ASP A 5 26.78 -18.18 -4.20
C ASP A 5 26.18 -19.14 -5.24
N LYS A 6 25.00 -19.70 -4.95
CA LYS A 6 24.29 -20.62 -5.86
C LYS A 6 23.35 -19.91 -6.82
N LEU A 7 22.70 -18.82 -6.39
CA LEU A 7 21.58 -18.21 -7.10
C LEU A 7 21.93 -16.88 -7.77
N CYS A 8 22.98 -16.19 -7.31
CA CYS A 8 23.35 -14.88 -7.85
C CYS A 8 24.37 -14.99 -9.00
N ASN A 9 24.19 -14.18 -10.03
CA ASN A 9 25.13 -14.05 -11.14
C ASN A 9 26.37 -13.25 -10.69
N LYS A 10 27.55 -13.85 -10.72
CA LYS A 10 28.81 -13.27 -10.25
C LYS A 10 29.28 -12.01 -11.00
N GLN A 11 28.72 -11.73 -12.17
CA GLN A 11 29.08 -10.58 -13.00
C GLN A 11 28.16 -9.37 -12.77
N ALA A 12 27.08 -9.53 -12.01
CA ALA A 12 26.16 -8.44 -11.68
C ALA A 12 26.56 -7.75 -10.38
N LEU A 13 26.33 -6.43 -10.30
CA LEU A 13 26.59 -5.64 -9.11
C LEU A 13 25.37 -5.70 -8.17
N TYR A 14 25.55 -6.27 -6.98
CA TYR A 14 24.51 -6.35 -5.96
C TYR A 14 24.76 -5.35 -4.84
N ARG A 15 23.68 -4.76 -4.31
CA ARG A 15 23.70 -3.98 -3.07
C ARG A 15 23.05 -4.80 -1.96
N THR A 16 23.69 -4.83 -0.80
CA THR A 16 23.10 -5.42 0.40
C THR A 16 22.13 -4.43 1.02
N LEU A 17 20.88 -4.84 1.18
CA LEU A 17 19.87 -4.11 1.93
C LEU A 17 19.53 -4.93 3.18
N SER A 18 19.55 -4.29 4.35
CA SER A 18 19.03 -4.89 5.58
C SER A 18 17.61 -4.39 5.80
N ILE A 19 16.65 -5.31 5.87
CA ILE A 19 15.25 -5.01 6.15
C ILE A 19 14.89 -5.80 7.41
N SER A 20 14.54 -5.09 8.47
CA SER A 20 13.98 -5.69 9.68
C SER A 20 12.50 -5.37 9.71
N LEU A 21 11.68 -6.41 9.81
CA LEU A 21 10.23 -6.30 9.94
C LEU A 21 9.87 -6.97 11.27
N SER A 22 9.18 -6.24 12.15
CA SER A 22 8.77 -6.70 13.48
C SER A 22 7.24 -6.77 13.58
N GLN A 23 6.75 -7.50 14.58
CA GLN A 23 5.32 -7.55 14.93
C GLN A 23 4.42 -8.13 13.84
N PHE A 24 4.91 -9.12 13.08
CA PHE A 24 4.01 -9.95 12.29
C PHE A 24 3.13 -10.77 13.23
N ILE A 25 1.84 -10.76 12.96
CA ILE A 25 0.85 -11.57 13.65
C ILE A 25 0.15 -12.38 12.56
N ASN A 26 0.02 -13.69 12.78
CA ASN A 26 -0.77 -14.54 11.88
C ASN A 26 -2.21 -14.04 11.88
N GLU A 27 -2.82 -13.95 10.71
CA GLU A 27 -4.18 -13.44 10.59
C GLU A 27 -5.20 -14.30 11.36
N ASP A 28 -4.93 -15.61 11.45
CA ASP A 28 -5.77 -16.60 12.13
C ASP A 28 -5.55 -16.66 13.66
N GLU A 29 -4.43 -16.16 14.17
CA GLU A 29 -4.07 -16.22 15.59
C GLU A 29 -4.13 -14.82 16.20
N ARG A 30 -5.35 -14.40 16.56
CA ARG A 30 -5.58 -13.08 17.14
C ARG A 30 -6.07 -13.17 18.58
N GLN A 31 -5.46 -12.36 19.43
CA GLN A 31 -5.98 -12.06 20.76
C GLN A 31 -7.20 -11.12 20.66
N LEU A 32 -8.34 -11.55 21.18
CA LEU A 32 -9.54 -10.72 21.26
C LEU A 32 -9.44 -9.75 22.43
N SER A 33 -9.91 -8.52 22.21
CA SER A 33 -10.06 -7.50 23.24
C SER A 33 -11.53 -7.20 23.45
N LEU A 34 -11.98 -7.13 24.70
CA LEU A 34 -13.34 -6.72 25.05
C LEU A 34 -13.58 -5.21 24.84
N PHE A 35 -12.52 -4.44 24.62
CA PHE A 35 -12.56 -2.99 24.50
C PHE A 35 -12.48 -2.52 23.05
N GLU A 36 -12.39 -3.44 22.10
CA GLU A 36 -12.29 -3.13 20.67
C GLU A 36 -13.61 -3.40 19.96
N ASP A 37 -13.97 -2.52 19.02
CA ASP A 37 -15.09 -2.76 18.12
C ASP A 37 -14.68 -3.73 17.01
N GLU A 38 -15.05 -4.99 17.19
CA GLU A 38 -14.77 -6.07 16.24
C GLU A 38 -15.41 -5.85 14.85
N TYR A 39 -16.52 -5.11 14.76
CA TYR A 39 -17.14 -4.82 13.46
C TYR A 39 -16.37 -3.75 12.71
N GLN A 40 -15.98 -2.67 13.39
CA GLN A 40 -15.19 -1.61 12.79
C GLN A 40 -13.83 -2.15 12.33
N ARG A 41 -13.17 -2.95 13.18
CA ARG A 41 -11.90 -3.60 12.85
C ARG A 41 -12.00 -4.46 11.60
N LYS A 42 -13.00 -5.35 11.52
CA LYS A 42 -13.21 -6.20 10.33
C LYS A 42 -13.42 -5.39 9.05
N ARG A 43 -14.09 -4.24 9.16
CA ARG A 43 -14.25 -3.31 8.02
C ARG A 43 -12.92 -2.73 7.58
N ASP A 44 -12.09 -2.29 8.53
CA ASP A 44 -10.79 -1.70 8.24
C ASP A 44 -9.82 -2.73 7.62
N GLU A 45 -9.82 -3.97 8.12
CA GLU A 45 -9.04 -5.08 7.55
C GLU A 45 -9.47 -5.41 6.12
N CYS A 46 -10.78 -5.52 5.87
CA CYS A 46 -11.32 -5.75 4.53
C CYS A 46 -10.95 -4.62 3.56
N LEU A 47 -11.00 -3.37 4.04
CA LEU A 47 -10.63 -2.20 3.26
C LEU A 47 -9.14 -2.22 2.91
N ALA A 48 -8.26 -2.50 3.88
CA ALA A 48 -6.82 -2.60 3.66
C ALA A 48 -6.49 -3.67 2.61
N LYS A 49 -7.07 -4.87 2.74
CA LYS A 49 -6.91 -5.96 1.76
C LYS A 49 -7.35 -5.57 0.37
N THR A 50 -8.48 -4.86 0.26
CA THR A 50 -8.99 -4.39 -1.03
C THR A 50 -8.03 -3.39 -1.67
N ILE A 51 -7.48 -2.45 -0.88
CA ILE A 51 -6.48 -1.48 -1.34
C ILE A 51 -5.23 -2.19 -1.83
N ASP A 52 -4.75 -3.21 -1.11
CA ASP A 52 -3.57 -3.98 -1.50
C ASP A 52 -3.79 -4.74 -2.81
N GLN A 53 -4.96 -5.35 -3.00
CA GLN A 53 -5.33 -6.00 -4.26
C GLN A 53 -5.33 -5.02 -5.43
N LEU A 54 -5.83 -3.79 -5.23
CA LEU A 54 -5.79 -2.73 -6.23
C LEU A 54 -4.35 -2.31 -6.55
N HIS A 55 -3.50 -2.16 -5.53
CA HIS A 55 -2.09 -1.84 -5.71
C HIS A 55 -1.31 -2.92 -6.47
N LEU A 56 -1.58 -4.20 -6.19
CA LEU A 56 -0.97 -5.32 -6.91
C LEU A 56 -1.39 -5.34 -8.38
N LYS A 57 -2.67 -5.07 -8.66
CA LYS A 57 -3.22 -5.13 -10.03
C LYS A 57 -2.87 -3.92 -10.89
N TYR A 58 -2.89 -2.72 -10.32
CA TYR A 58 -2.81 -1.46 -11.08
C TYR A 58 -1.61 -0.58 -10.70
N GLY A 59 -0.82 -1.00 -9.72
CA GLY A 59 0.31 -0.25 -9.20
C GLY A 59 -0.05 0.69 -8.04
N LYS A 60 1.00 1.17 -7.37
CA LYS A 60 0.88 2.08 -6.22
C LYS A 60 0.25 3.41 -6.64
N GLY A 61 -0.63 3.96 -5.80
CA GLY A 61 -1.27 5.25 -6.04
C GLY A 61 -2.51 5.22 -6.93
N ILE A 62 -2.96 4.03 -7.39
CA ILE A 62 -4.18 3.89 -8.17
C ILE A 62 -5.42 4.41 -7.45
N VAL A 63 -5.53 4.20 -6.13
CA VAL A 63 -6.67 4.67 -5.34
C VAL A 63 -6.76 6.19 -5.37
N SER A 64 -5.64 6.89 -5.14
CA SER A 64 -5.57 8.35 -5.25
C SER A 64 -5.90 8.84 -6.66
N LYS A 65 -5.41 8.13 -7.69
CA LYS A 65 -5.74 8.43 -9.08
C LYS A 65 -7.24 8.24 -9.36
N ALA A 66 -7.86 7.17 -8.86
CA ALA A 66 -9.29 6.90 -9.03
C ALA A 66 -10.14 7.98 -8.35
N VAL A 67 -9.82 8.33 -7.09
CA VAL A 67 -10.51 9.41 -6.35
C VAL A 67 -10.42 10.74 -7.09
N SER A 68 -9.31 11.00 -7.78
CA SER A 68 -9.16 12.23 -8.57
C SER A 68 -10.14 12.38 -9.74
N PHE A 69 -10.78 11.29 -10.18
CA PHE A 69 -11.82 11.31 -11.22
C PHE A 69 -13.24 11.42 -10.66
N THR A 70 -13.42 11.35 -9.34
CA THR A 70 -14.72 11.58 -8.71
C THR A 70 -15.04 13.07 -8.66
N GLU A 71 -16.33 13.44 -8.52
CA GLU A 71 -16.76 14.84 -8.42
C GLU A 71 -16.12 15.59 -7.24
N ALA A 72 -15.85 14.88 -6.13
CA ALA A 72 -15.12 15.41 -4.98
C ALA A 72 -13.61 15.58 -5.23
N GLY A 73 -13.08 15.02 -6.33
CA GLY A 73 -11.67 15.05 -6.69
C GLY A 73 -11.23 16.42 -7.22
N THR A 74 -10.49 17.19 -6.42
CA THR A 74 -10.04 18.53 -6.82
C THR A 74 -8.87 18.53 -7.81
N LYS A 75 -8.23 17.39 -8.07
CA LYS A 75 -6.97 17.33 -8.84
C LYS A 75 -7.18 17.71 -10.31
N HIS A 76 -8.23 17.22 -10.97
CA HIS A 76 -8.50 17.57 -12.36
C HIS A 76 -9.05 18.99 -12.50
N GLY A 77 -9.94 19.42 -11.59
CA GLY A 77 -10.46 20.79 -11.57
C GLY A 77 -9.39 21.87 -11.34
N ARG A 78 -8.30 21.53 -10.64
CA ARG A 78 -7.19 22.45 -10.37
C ARG A 78 -6.11 22.52 -11.45
N LEU A 79 -6.07 21.57 -12.39
CA LEU A 79 -5.06 21.58 -13.47
C LEU A 79 -5.21 22.77 -14.45
N GLY A 80 -6.40 23.38 -14.50
CA GLY A 80 -6.66 24.60 -15.28
C GLY A 80 -6.57 25.91 -14.47
N LEU A 81 -6.14 25.85 -13.21
CA LEU A 81 -6.03 27.02 -12.34
C LEU A 81 -4.57 27.44 -12.18
N MET A 82 -4.21 28.64 -12.66
CA MET A 82 -2.94 29.28 -12.30
C MET A 82 -3.10 29.89 -10.91
N ALA A 83 -2.37 29.36 -9.91
CA ALA A 83 -2.42 29.83 -8.52
C ALA A 83 -3.84 29.90 -7.90
N GLY A 84 -4.75 29.01 -8.30
CA GLY A 84 -6.13 28.97 -7.79
C GLY A 84 -7.12 29.85 -8.55
N HIS A 85 -6.68 30.58 -9.58
CA HIS A 85 -7.55 31.37 -10.45
C HIS A 85 -7.72 30.72 -11.83
N LYS A 86 -8.94 30.75 -12.35
CA LYS A 86 -9.27 30.29 -13.70
C LYS A 86 -8.71 31.31 -14.69
N MET A 87 -7.91 30.86 -15.65
CA MET A 87 -7.53 31.68 -16.80
C MET A 87 -8.76 32.02 -17.65
#